data_AF-A0AAN9YKA1-F1
#
_entry.id   AF-A0AAN9YKA1-F1
#
_cell.length_a   1.000
_cell.length_b   1.000
_cell.length_c   1.000
_cell.angle_alpha   90.00
_cell.angle_beta   90.00
_cell.angle_gamma   90.00
#
_symmetry.space_group_name_H-M   'P 1'
#
loop_
_entity.id
_entity.type
_entity.pdbx_description
1 polymer ?
#
loop_
_entity_poly.entity_id
_entity_poly.type
_entity_poly.pdbx_seq_one_letter_code
_entity_poly.pdbx_strand_id
1 'polypeptide(L)'
;MDPSLQPMKSAELPIMPESVKTLVSMIDEGNTMDEIYYTLCKSDMVKSVADPNNWIGGNELRLLFHTLSRQFLRSVLMKTLGPDLHDKSNQEANWERVFHTEGPGCYVCFIHVNGRSGKFLSGTEIQQLISLLRTYAEAVDLYQRLGHDDPYISSQELEGRERAIYLEAMAVDDALRSKPKWTAPDFNSFQPRFASSTKAHMSENISLLISMLKKRCSPDVDADVRQRQSPLLVGSSGSMARRVEDHKNGSLVGSPPIWGLLVSCLRIMLPASFSDGSTHVFVNTPWTLENIQQSLDARQLRADRASARRREMREELIEGIEALESAVEELKNTCKELDEAKAKYKELVKDATAMLARRQG
;
A
#
# COMPACT_ATOMS: atom_id res chain seq x y z
N MET A 1 -14.77 0.70 -7.99
CA MET A 1 -13.70 -0.31 -7.85
C MET A 1 -14.31 -1.59 -7.35
N ASP A 2 -13.92 -2.75 -7.89
CA ASP A 2 -14.61 -4.03 -7.70
C ASP A 2 -14.19 -4.72 -6.37
N PRO A 3 -15.07 -4.79 -5.36
CA PRO A 3 -14.78 -5.43 -4.08
C PRO A 3 -14.79 -6.97 -4.16
N SER A 4 -15.27 -7.56 -5.26
CA SER A 4 -15.25 -9.02 -5.44
C SER A 4 -13.83 -9.57 -5.64
N LEU A 5 -12.89 -8.71 -6.05
CA LEU A 5 -11.50 -9.07 -6.27
C LEU A 5 -10.76 -9.29 -4.94
N GLN A 6 -10.40 -10.54 -4.70
CA GLN A 6 -9.64 -10.96 -3.52
C GLN A 6 -8.13 -10.73 -3.69
N PRO A 7 -7.39 -10.33 -2.62
CA PRO A 7 -5.96 -10.09 -2.66
C PRO A 7 -5.16 -11.41 -2.72
N MET A 8 -5.10 -12.01 -3.91
CA MET A 8 -4.41 -13.27 -4.17
C MET A 8 -3.19 -13.06 -5.07
N LYS A 9 -2.07 -13.72 -4.75
CA LYS A 9 -0.90 -13.79 -5.64
C LYS A 9 -1.31 -14.49 -6.93
N SER A 10 -1.09 -13.84 -8.07
CA SER A 10 -1.38 -14.36 -9.40
C SER A 10 -0.39 -13.79 -10.40
N ALA A 11 -0.43 -14.24 -11.65
CA ALA A 11 0.39 -13.65 -12.71
C ALA A 11 0.04 -12.17 -12.96
N GLU A 12 -1.23 -11.78 -12.76
CA GLU A 12 -1.65 -10.38 -12.80
C GLU A 12 -1.18 -9.56 -11.57
N LEU A 13 -0.98 -10.23 -10.42
CA LEU A 13 -0.61 -9.63 -9.13
C LEU A 13 0.56 -10.41 -8.49
N PRO A 14 1.77 -10.32 -9.05
CA PRO A 14 2.89 -11.19 -8.64
C PRO A 14 3.42 -10.91 -7.23
N ILE A 15 3.14 -9.71 -6.70
CA ILE A 15 3.53 -9.31 -5.34
C ILE A 15 2.26 -9.00 -4.57
N MET A 16 1.94 -9.85 -3.60
CA MET A 16 0.80 -9.70 -2.70
C MET A 16 1.21 -10.16 -1.28
N PRO A 17 1.97 -9.33 -0.55
CA PRO A 17 2.39 -9.63 0.82
C PRO A 17 1.17 -9.77 1.74
N GLU A 18 1.33 -10.48 2.85
CA GLU A 18 0.23 -10.72 3.78
C GLU A 18 -0.31 -9.41 4.39
N SER A 19 0.56 -8.43 4.62
CA SER A 19 0.17 -7.08 5.05
C SER A 19 -0.82 -6.40 4.12
N VAL A 20 -0.64 -6.56 2.79
CA VAL A 20 -1.57 -6.02 1.80
C VAL A 20 -2.93 -6.72 1.91
N LYS A 21 -2.94 -8.05 2.08
CA LYS A 21 -4.20 -8.80 2.26
C LYS A 21 -4.95 -8.34 3.50
N THR A 22 -4.25 -8.20 4.62
CA THR A 22 -4.82 -7.69 5.88
C THR A 22 -5.41 -6.30 5.67
N LEU A 23 -4.66 -5.37 5.06
CA LEU A 23 -5.15 -4.01 4.83
C LEU A 23 -6.37 -3.97 3.90
N VAL A 24 -6.42 -4.81 2.87
CA VAL A 24 -7.58 -4.93 1.98
C VAL A 24 -8.79 -5.49 2.74
N SER A 25 -8.62 -6.53 3.56
CA SER A 25 -9.70 -7.08 4.40
C SER A 25 -10.27 -6.01 5.34
N MET A 26 -9.39 -5.24 5.99
CA MET A 26 -9.81 -4.14 6.87
C MET A 26 -10.62 -3.07 6.12
N ILE A 27 -10.26 -2.77 4.87
CA ILE A 27 -11.04 -1.82 4.04
C ILE A 27 -12.43 -2.39 3.73
N ASP A 28 -12.49 -3.65 3.32
CA ASP A 28 -13.73 -4.34 2.92
C ASP A 28 -14.69 -4.56 4.11
N GLU A 29 -14.14 -4.80 5.31
CA GLU A 29 -14.89 -4.96 6.56
C GLU A 29 -15.39 -3.63 7.14
N GLY A 30 -15.00 -2.50 6.56
CA GLY A 30 -15.41 -1.18 7.04
C GLY A 30 -14.60 -0.65 8.22
N ASN A 31 -13.43 -1.21 8.53
CA ASN A 31 -12.58 -0.75 9.65
C ASN A 31 -12.20 0.71 9.50
N THR A 32 -11.98 1.41 10.60
CA THR A 32 -11.70 2.85 10.58
C THR A 32 -10.38 3.16 9.87
N MET A 33 -10.28 4.34 9.25
CA MET A 33 -9.03 4.78 8.61
C MET A 33 -7.87 4.87 9.62
N ASP A 34 -8.16 5.13 10.89
CA ASP A 34 -7.16 5.07 11.96
C ASP A 34 -6.60 3.66 12.16
N GLU A 35 -7.44 2.64 12.24
CA GLU A 35 -6.97 1.26 12.40
C GLU A 35 -6.16 0.80 11.20
N ILE A 36 -6.65 1.11 9.99
CA ILE A 36 -5.94 0.78 8.75
C ILE A 36 -4.58 1.47 8.76
N TYR A 37 -4.51 2.75 9.15
CA TYR A 37 -3.26 3.49 9.29
C TYR A 37 -2.31 2.86 10.32
N TYR A 38 -2.80 2.53 11.52
CA TYR A 38 -1.97 1.90 12.56
C TYR A 38 -1.43 0.53 12.12
N THR A 39 -2.25 -0.26 11.44
CA THR A 39 -1.82 -1.54 10.86
C THR A 39 -0.76 -1.33 9.78
N LEU A 40 -0.95 -0.34 8.89
CA LEU A 40 0.03 0.01 7.86
C LEU A 40 1.38 0.41 8.50
N CYS A 41 1.37 1.27 9.52
CA CYS A 41 2.59 1.69 10.23
C CYS A 41 3.36 0.53 10.89
N LYS A 42 2.69 -0.56 11.24
CA LYS A 42 3.30 -1.76 11.84
C LYS A 42 3.73 -2.80 10.79
N SER A 43 3.26 -2.65 9.55
CA SER A 43 3.53 -3.59 8.47
C SER A 43 4.97 -3.55 7.98
N ASP A 44 5.36 -4.58 7.22
CA ASP A 44 6.60 -4.66 6.46
C ASP A 44 6.69 -3.58 5.36
N MET A 45 5.56 -3.09 4.87
CA MET A 45 5.51 -2.07 3.82
C MET A 45 6.20 -0.77 4.28
N VAL A 46 5.91 -0.29 5.49
CA VAL A 46 6.51 0.93 6.03
C VAL A 46 7.97 0.72 6.42
N LYS A 47 8.30 -0.44 7.00
CA LYS A 47 9.68 -0.79 7.36
C LYS A 47 10.63 -0.78 6.16
N SER A 48 10.11 -1.04 4.96
CA SER A 48 10.89 -1.11 3.72
C SER A 48 11.20 0.24 3.07
N VAL A 49 10.59 1.34 3.52
CA VAL A 49 10.70 2.69 2.92
C VAL A 49 11.71 3.58 3.67
N ALA A 50 12.35 3.07 4.72
CA ALA A 50 13.01 3.88 5.75
C ALA A 50 14.27 4.64 5.28
N ASP A 51 14.19 5.98 5.30
CA ASP A 51 15.09 6.77 6.14
C ASP A 51 14.28 7.23 7.37
N PRO A 52 14.53 6.66 8.56
CA PRO A 52 13.83 7.03 9.80
C PRO A 52 13.96 8.52 10.16
N ASN A 53 14.97 9.20 9.61
CA ASN A 53 15.30 10.59 9.97
C ASN A 53 14.58 11.64 9.12
N ASN A 54 13.93 11.23 8.03
CA ASN A 54 13.26 12.14 7.08
C ASN A 54 11.77 11.83 6.92
N TRP A 55 11.22 11.02 7.84
CA TRP A 55 9.82 10.63 7.81
C TRP A 55 8.95 11.80 8.27
N ILE A 56 7.96 12.17 7.45
CA ILE A 56 6.91 13.14 7.81
C ILE A 56 6.33 12.73 9.17
N GLY A 57 6.20 13.68 10.10
CA GLY A 57 5.69 13.42 11.45
C GLY A 57 4.44 12.53 11.45
N GLY A 58 4.35 11.64 12.46
CA GLY A 58 3.32 10.61 12.51
C GLY A 58 1.88 11.14 12.50
N ASN A 59 1.67 12.41 12.87
CA ASN A 59 0.35 13.05 12.87
C ASN A 59 0.00 13.65 11.49
N GLU A 60 0.95 14.30 10.83
CA GLU A 60 0.77 14.86 9.49
C GLU A 60 0.52 13.74 8.47
N LEU A 61 1.27 12.64 8.56
CA LEU A 61 1.06 11.49 7.70
C LEU A 61 -0.30 10.83 7.96
N ARG A 62 -0.73 10.77 9.23
CA ARG A 62 -2.06 10.29 9.58
C ARG A 62 -3.14 11.17 8.96
N LEU A 63 -3.03 12.50 9.07
CA LEU A 63 -3.98 13.42 8.44
C LEU A 63 -4.03 13.25 6.93
N LEU A 64 -2.87 13.15 6.28
CA LEU A 64 -2.77 12.87 4.84
C LEU A 64 -3.41 11.53 4.48
N PHE A 65 -3.21 10.50 5.27
CA PHE A 65 -3.82 9.19 5.06
C PHE A 65 -5.36 9.26 5.09
N HIS A 66 -5.92 10.06 6.00
CA HIS A 66 -7.35 10.34 6.08
C HIS A 66 -7.91 11.15 4.90
N THR A 67 -7.07 11.70 4.03
CA THR A 67 -7.54 12.35 2.80
C THR A 67 -7.78 11.35 1.65
N LEU A 68 -7.36 10.10 1.79
CA LEU A 68 -7.53 9.07 0.76
C LEU A 68 -8.91 8.41 0.89
N SER A 69 -9.65 8.29 -0.21
CA SER A 69 -10.86 7.46 -0.19
C SER A 69 -10.50 5.99 0.01
N ARG A 70 -11.37 5.25 0.71
CA ARG A 70 -11.21 3.79 0.90
C ARG A 70 -11.06 3.05 -0.42
N GLN A 71 -11.85 3.44 -1.43
CA GLN A 71 -11.78 2.84 -2.74
C GLN A 71 -10.39 3.09 -3.34
N PHE A 72 -9.94 4.35 -3.39
CA PHE A 72 -8.61 4.68 -3.91
C PHE A 72 -7.50 3.89 -3.21
N LEU A 73 -7.52 3.85 -1.87
CA LEU A 73 -6.56 3.07 -1.11
C LEU A 73 -6.60 1.58 -1.47
N ARG A 74 -7.80 0.98 -1.54
CA ARG A 74 -7.98 -0.42 -1.95
C ARG A 74 -7.36 -0.67 -3.32
N SER A 75 -7.57 0.22 -4.27
CA SER A 75 -7.11 0.08 -5.65
C SER A 75 -5.61 0.29 -5.82
N VAL A 76 -5.00 1.15 -5.01
CA VAL A 76 -3.54 1.23 -4.86
C VAL A 76 -2.98 -0.09 -4.31
N LEU A 77 -3.55 -0.61 -3.23
CA LEU A 77 -3.12 -1.86 -2.59
C LEU A 77 -3.28 -3.07 -3.52
N MET A 78 -4.40 -3.14 -4.23
CA MET A 78 -4.71 -4.18 -5.21
C MET A 78 -4.03 -3.99 -6.55
N LYS A 79 -3.29 -2.89 -6.75
CA LYS A 79 -2.67 -2.53 -8.02
C LYS A 79 -3.68 -2.43 -9.17
N THR A 80 -4.95 -2.18 -8.88
CA THR A 80 -6.00 -2.07 -9.89
C THR A 80 -6.18 -0.64 -10.37
N LEU A 81 -5.38 0.32 -9.89
CA LEU A 81 -5.54 1.73 -10.22
C LEU A 81 -5.55 2.00 -11.72
N GLY A 82 -4.63 1.40 -12.48
CA GLY A 82 -4.61 1.53 -13.94
C GLY A 82 -5.90 1.04 -14.60
N PRO A 83 -6.30 -0.23 -14.39
CA PRO A 83 -7.60 -0.73 -14.88
C PRO A 83 -8.83 0.05 -14.39
N ASP A 84 -8.83 0.48 -13.13
CA ASP A 84 -9.95 1.20 -12.48
C ASP A 84 -10.12 2.63 -12.99
N LEU A 85 -9.13 3.15 -13.71
CA LEU A 85 -9.10 4.52 -14.23
C LEU A 85 -8.71 4.56 -15.70
N HIS A 86 -8.74 3.42 -16.40
CA HIS A 86 -8.37 3.34 -17.81
C HIS A 86 -9.43 3.97 -18.72
N ASP A 87 -10.69 3.70 -18.43
CA ASP A 87 -11.80 4.03 -19.31
C ASP A 87 -12.84 4.87 -18.56
N LYS A 88 -12.90 6.15 -18.93
CA LYS A 88 -13.85 7.10 -18.33
C LYS A 88 -15.30 6.73 -18.63
N SER A 89 -15.58 6.16 -19.80
CA SER A 89 -16.95 5.84 -20.23
C SER A 89 -17.52 4.64 -19.48
N ASN A 90 -16.70 3.63 -19.23
CA ASN A 90 -17.14 2.41 -18.53
C ASN A 90 -17.06 2.53 -17.00
N GLN A 91 -16.34 3.53 -16.47
CA GLN A 91 -16.10 3.68 -15.04
C GLN A 91 -16.26 5.12 -14.55
N GLU A 92 -17.28 5.80 -15.07
CA GLU A 92 -17.60 7.20 -14.73
C GLU A 92 -17.65 7.43 -13.21
N ALA A 93 -18.25 6.51 -12.45
CA ALA A 93 -18.31 6.57 -10.98
C ALA A 93 -16.92 6.52 -10.28
N ASN A 94 -15.90 5.92 -10.90
CA ASN A 94 -14.52 6.00 -10.38
C ASN A 94 -13.86 7.35 -10.74
N TRP A 95 -14.19 7.90 -11.91
CA TRP A 95 -13.67 9.18 -12.40
C TRP A 95 -14.29 10.40 -11.73
N GLU A 96 -15.56 10.35 -11.33
CA GLU A 96 -16.21 11.39 -10.53
C GLU A 96 -15.49 11.63 -9.19
N ARG A 97 -14.80 10.61 -8.70
CA ARG A 97 -14.09 10.62 -7.41
C ARG A 97 -12.65 11.10 -7.54
N VAL A 98 -12.19 11.30 -8.76
CA VAL A 98 -10.79 11.49 -9.07
C VAL A 98 -10.75 12.43 -10.25
N PHE A 99 -10.87 13.76 -10.11
CA PHE A 99 -10.35 14.77 -11.06
C PHE A 99 -10.82 16.17 -10.67
N HIS A 100 -9.90 17.00 -10.18
CA HIS A 100 -9.95 18.46 -10.36
C HIS A 100 -8.52 18.94 -10.64
N THR A 101 -8.32 19.67 -11.73
CA THR A 101 -7.01 20.26 -12.11
C THR A 101 -6.78 21.64 -11.48
N GLU A 102 -7.82 22.19 -10.85
CA GLU A 102 -7.76 23.49 -10.20
C GLU A 102 -7.26 23.36 -8.75
N GLY A 103 -6.36 24.26 -8.37
CA GLY A 103 -5.84 24.36 -7.01
C GLY A 103 -4.70 23.38 -6.68
N PRO A 104 -4.30 23.37 -5.39
CA PRO A 104 -3.28 22.46 -4.86
C PRO A 104 -3.85 21.05 -4.66
N GLY A 105 -2.99 20.03 -4.72
CA GLY A 105 -3.42 18.65 -4.48
C GLY A 105 -2.31 17.61 -4.57
N CYS A 106 -2.69 16.36 -4.36
CA CYS A 106 -1.85 15.18 -4.58
C CYS A 106 -2.19 14.53 -5.92
N TYR A 107 -1.23 13.85 -6.51
CA TYR A 107 -1.41 13.15 -7.77
C TYR A 107 -0.66 11.85 -7.81
N VAL A 108 -1.16 10.95 -8.66
CA VAL A 108 -0.54 9.68 -8.95
C VAL A 108 -0.43 9.50 -10.45
N CYS A 109 0.70 8.99 -10.91
CA CYS A 109 0.88 8.61 -12.30
C CYS A 109 1.02 7.09 -12.38
N PHE A 110 0.35 6.52 -13.37
CA PHE A 110 0.57 5.16 -13.83
C PHE A 110 0.81 5.20 -15.34
N ILE A 111 1.23 4.08 -15.90
CA ILE A 111 1.57 4.01 -17.32
C ILE A 111 0.45 3.31 -18.07
N HIS A 112 -0.15 4.01 -19.01
CA HIS A 112 -1.11 3.42 -19.93
C HIS A 112 -0.37 2.91 -21.17
N VAL A 113 -0.74 1.70 -21.59
CA VAL A 113 -0.27 1.12 -22.85
C VAL A 113 -1.48 0.77 -23.68
N ASN A 114 -1.50 1.22 -24.93
CA ASN A 114 -2.64 1.07 -25.81
C ASN A 114 -3.01 -0.42 -25.99
N GLY A 115 -4.32 -0.70 -25.94
CA GLY A 115 -4.85 -2.06 -26.08
C GLY A 115 -4.65 -2.96 -24.85
N ARG A 116 -4.28 -2.41 -23.67
CA ARG A 116 -4.06 -3.20 -22.45
C ARG A 116 -5.02 -2.92 -21.31
N SER A 117 -6.03 -2.07 -21.52
CA SER A 117 -7.06 -1.76 -20.52
C SER A 117 -6.48 -1.36 -19.15
N GLY A 118 -5.45 -0.50 -19.16
CA GLY A 118 -4.77 -0.04 -17.95
C GLY A 118 -3.83 -1.05 -17.29
N LYS A 119 -3.69 -2.27 -17.83
CA LYS A 119 -2.65 -3.22 -17.41
C LYS A 119 -1.27 -2.72 -17.85
N PHE A 120 -0.28 -3.07 -17.04
CA PHE A 120 1.12 -2.74 -17.24
C PHE A 120 1.82 -3.78 -18.11
N LEU A 121 3.13 -3.87 -17.97
CA LEU A 121 4.00 -4.84 -18.60
C LEU A 121 3.77 -6.26 -18.06
N SER A 122 4.07 -7.26 -18.90
CA SER A 122 4.27 -8.65 -18.48
C SER A 122 5.63 -8.83 -17.80
N GLY A 123 5.86 -9.98 -17.15
CA GLY A 123 7.17 -10.32 -16.58
C GLY A 123 8.29 -10.31 -17.63
N THR A 124 8.03 -10.84 -18.83
CA THR A 124 8.96 -10.83 -19.97
C THR A 124 9.33 -9.41 -20.39
N GLU A 125 8.34 -8.53 -20.53
CA GLU A 125 8.56 -7.11 -20.88
C GLU A 125 9.28 -6.35 -19.76
N ILE A 126 9.01 -6.66 -18.49
CA ILE A 126 9.73 -6.06 -17.35
C ILE A 126 11.21 -6.45 -17.39
N GLN A 127 11.56 -7.68 -17.77
CA GLN A 127 12.96 -8.09 -17.93
C GLN A 127 13.67 -7.34 -19.06
N GLN A 128 13.00 -7.11 -20.18
CA GLN A 128 13.52 -6.28 -21.28
C GLN A 128 13.76 -4.83 -20.82
N LEU A 129 12.78 -4.25 -20.12
CA LEU A 129 12.93 -2.92 -19.51
C LEU A 129 14.10 -2.86 -18.53
N ILE A 130 14.27 -3.88 -17.67
CA ILE A 130 15.41 -3.98 -16.75
C ILE A 130 16.73 -4.02 -17.52
N SER A 131 16.79 -4.68 -18.68
CA SER A 131 17.98 -4.70 -19.53
C SER A 131 18.36 -3.29 -20.00
N LEU A 132 17.40 -2.53 -20.56
CA LEU A 132 17.62 -1.15 -20.99
C LEU A 132 18.08 -0.24 -19.84
N LEU A 133 17.44 -0.38 -18.66
CA LEU A 133 17.80 0.38 -17.46
C LEU A 133 19.21 0.06 -16.98
N ARG A 134 19.64 -1.20 -17.07
CA ARG A 134 21.01 -1.62 -16.73
C ARG A 134 22.02 -1.03 -17.69
N THR A 135 21.77 -1.10 -19.00
CA THR A 135 22.66 -0.47 -19.99
C THR A 135 22.79 1.03 -19.73
N TYR A 136 21.68 1.71 -19.44
CA TYR A 136 21.71 3.14 -19.11
C TYR A 136 22.48 3.42 -17.81
N ALA A 137 22.30 2.60 -16.77
CA ALA A 137 23.07 2.72 -15.53
C ALA A 137 24.58 2.54 -15.77
N GLU A 138 24.97 1.53 -16.57
CA GLU A 138 26.37 1.32 -16.98
C GLU A 138 26.93 2.54 -17.73
N ALA A 139 26.14 3.18 -18.60
CA ALA A 139 26.53 4.40 -19.30
C ALA A 139 26.74 5.58 -18.34
N VAL A 140 25.87 5.73 -17.34
CA VAL A 140 25.99 6.75 -16.29
C VAL A 140 27.26 6.53 -15.45
N ASP A 141 27.55 5.29 -15.07
CA ASP A 141 28.75 4.95 -14.30
C ASP A 141 30.03 5.16 -15.11
N LEU A 142 30.01 4.82 -16.41
CA LEU A 142 31.09 5.15 -17.34
C LEU A 142 31.31 6.66 -17.43
N TYR A 143 30.24 7.44 -17.64
CA TYR A 143 30.31 8.91 -17.68
C TYR A 143 30.89 9.49 -16.39
N GLN A 144 30.45 8.98 -15.23
CA GLN A 144 30.94 9.43 -13.93
C GLN A 144 32.44 9.13 -13.76
N ARG A 145 32.91 7.94 -14.13
CA ARG A 145 34.34 7.56 -14.07
C ARG A 145 35.20 8.46 -14.96
N LEU A 146 34.82 8.60 -16.23
CA LEU A 146 35.56 9.43 -17.19
C LEU A 146 35.58 10.90 -16.78
N GLY A 147 34.50 11.43 -16.21
CA GLY A 147 34.43 12.81 -15.73
C GLY A 147 35.19 13.07 -14.42
N HIS A 148 35.54 12.03 -13.65
CA HIS A 148 36.30 12.16 -12.40
C HIS A 148 37.80 11.96 -12.60
N ASP A 149 38.21 11.09 -13.51
CA ASP A 149 39.59 10.61 -13.60
C ASP A 149 40.47 11.43 -14.57
N ASP A 150 39.92 12.05 -15.62
CA ASP A 150 40.70 12.96 -16.47
C ASP A 150 39.79 13.81 -17.41
N PRO A 151 39.78 15.16 -17.32
CA PRO A 151 39.08 16.01 -18.29
C PRO A 151 39.63 15.92 -19.72
N TYR A 152 40.73 15.20 -19.95
CA TYR A 152 41.36 14.99 -21.26
C TYR A 152 41.18 13.58 -21.84
N ILE A 153 40.50 12.63 -21.17
CA ILE A 153 40.15 11.36 -21.80
C ILE A 153 39.15 11.65 -22.92
N SER A 154 39.69 11.70 -24.15
CA SER A 154 38.89 11.86 -25.34
C SER A 154 38.12 10.57 -25.59
N SER A 155 36.84 10.68 -25.96
CA SER A 155 35.99 9.54 -26.35
C SER A 155 36.52 8.68 -27.51
N GLN A 156 37.68 9.04 -28.08
CA GLN A 156 38.44 8.18 -28.97
C GLN A 156 38.88 6.87 -28.29
N GLU A 157 39.00 6.85 -26.96
CA GLU A 157 39.37 5.67 -26.16
C GLU A 157 38.22 4.72 -25.83
N LEU A 158 36.96 5.13 -26.05
CA LEU A 158 35.84 4.20 -25.91
C LEU A 158 35.98 3.14 -27.01
N GLU A 159 36.11 1.87 -26.66
CA GLU A 159 36.23 0.78 -27.63
C GLU A 159 35.18 -0.31 -27.39
N GLY A 160 34.78 -0.98 -28.48
CA GLY A 160 33.90 -2.14 -28.46
C GLY A 160 32.61 -1.94 -27.66
N ARG A 161 32.54 -2.59 -26.48
CA ARG A 161 31.35 -2.63 -25.63
C ARG A 161 30.94 -1.27 -25.09
N GLU A 162 31.88 -0.39 -24.75
CA GLU A 162 31.57 0.90 -24.13
C GLU A 162 30.87 1.84 -25.12
N ARG A 163 31.28 1.80 -26.40
CA ARG A 163 30.58 2.50 -27.49
C ARG A 163 29.15 2.01 -27.65
N ALA A 164 28.93 0.69 -27.60
CA ALA A 164 27.59 0.12 -27.70
C ALA A 164 26.67 0.58 -26.55
N ILE A 165 27.21 0.60 -25.32
CA ILE A 165 26.51 1.11 -24.13
C ILE A 165 26.11 2.58 -24.33
N TYR A 166 27.03 3.43 -24.81
CA TYR A 166 26.75 4.84 -25.05
C TYR A 166 25.72 5.06 -26.14
N LEU A 167 25.80 4.32 -27.26
CA LEU A 167 24.83 4.41 -28.35
C LEU A 167 23.41 4.06 -27.88
N GLU A 168 23.27 3.01 -27.06
CA GLU A 168 21.98 2.61 -26.50
C GLU A 168 21.46 3.65 -25.50
N ALA A 169 22.32 4.20 -24.63
CA ALA A 169 21.94 5.25 -23.69
C ALA A 169 21.55 6.56 -24.39
N MET A 170 22.24 6.93 -25.47
CA MET A 170 21.88 8.07 -26.32
C MET A 170 20.50 7.89 -26.94
N ALA A 171 20.18 6.68 -27.43
CA ALA A 171 18.86 6.38 -27.97
C ALA A 171 17.77 6.57 -26.91
N VAL A 172 18.01 6.15 -25.66
CA VAL A 172 17.11 6.38 -24.51
C VAL A 172 16.93 7.87 -24.22
N ASP A 173 18.00 8.66 -24.24
CA ASP A 173 17.95 10.12 -24.02
C ASP A 173 17.17 10.86 -25.11
N ASP A 174 17.28 10.39 -26.35
CA ASP A 174 16.63 10.99 -27.52
C ASP A 174 15.19 10.50 -27.75
N ALA A 175 14.78 9.38 -27.12
CA ALA A 175 13.48 8.75 -27.34
C ALA A 175 12.29 9.72 -27.18
N LEU A 176 12.38 10.68 -26.25
CA LEU A 176 11.33 11.66 -25.98
C LEU A 176 11.59 13.05 -26.57
N ARG A 177 12.71 13.25 -27.27
CA ARG A 177 13.00 14.55 -27.90
C ARG A 177 12.27 14.67 -29.23
N SER A 178 11.82 15.88 -29.54
CA SER A 178 11.31 16.21 -30.87
C SER A 178 12.39 16.22 -31.95
N LYS A 179 13.65 16.44 -31.54
CA LYS A 179 14.84 16.40 -32.40
C LYS A 179 15.93 15.61 -31.67
N PRO A 180 16.52 14.59 -32.30
CA PRO A 180 17.69 13.90 -31.75
C PRO A 180 18.77 14.92 -31.40
N LYS A 181 19.30 14.85 -30.17
CA LYS A 181 20.43 15.70 -29.77
C LYS A 181 21.75 15.04 -30.19
N TRP A 182 21.79 13.72 -30.15
CA TRP A 182 23.00 12.96 -30.33
C TRP A 182 23.06 12.41 -31.75
N THR A 183 24.04 12.88 -32.52
CA THR A 183 24.43 12.23 -33.77
C THR A 183 25.70 11.45 -33.51
N ALA A 184 25.64 10.13 -33.66
CA ALA A 184 26.84 9.32 -33.64
C ALA A 184 27.85 9.85 -34.68
N PRO A 185 29.16 9.96 -34.36
CA PRO A 185 29.85 9.41 -33.19
C PRO A 185 30.32 10.47 -32.16
N ASP A 186 29.58 11.57 -31.94
CA ASP A 186 30.01 12.56 -30.93
C ASP A 186 29.71 12.10 -29.50
N PHE A 187 30.55 11.19 -29.00
CA PHE A 187 30.48 10.66 -27.64
C PHE A 187 31.05 11.63 -26.59
N ASN A 188 31.91 12.57 -27.00
CA ASN A 188 32.52 13.57 -26.10
C ASN A 188 31.48 14.50 -25.48
N SER A 189 30.41 14.79 -26.20
CA SER A 189 29.37 15.69 -25.73
C SER A 189 28.27 14.98 -24.93
N PHE A 190 28.29 13.64 -24.85
CA PHE A 190 27.25 12.87 -24.18
C PHE A 190 27.20 13.18 -22.69
N GLN A 191 26.02 13.63 -22.25
CA GLN A 191 25.72 13.87 -20.85
C GLN A 191 24.39 13.17 -20.55
N PRO A 192 24.40 12.08 -19.76
CA PRO A 192 23.19 11.33 -19.46
C PRO A 192 22.13 12.23 -18.83
N ARG A 193 21.00 12.43 -19.53
CA ARG A 193 19.92 13.34 -19.10
C ARG A 193 19.31 12.94 -17.76
N PHE A 194 19.25 11.65 -17.46
CA PHE A 194 18.50 11.11 -16.33
C PHE A 194 19.36 10.71 -15.13
N ALA A 195 20.67 10.99 -15.17
CA ALA A 195 21.55 10.77 -14.04
C ALA A 195 21.18 11.66 -12.84
N SER A 196 21.49 11.19 -11.63
CA SER A 196 21.36 12.02 -10.43
C SER A 196 22.26 13.26 -10.52
N SER A 197 21.80 14.37 -9.93
CA SER A 197 22.61 15.59 -9.79
C SER A 197 23.72 15.46 -8.75
N THR A 198 23.68 14.41 -7.92
CA THR A 198 24.75 14.11 -6.96
C THR A 198 25.97 13.58 -7.71
N LYS A 199 27.15 14.18 -7.45
CA LYS A 199 28.41 13.72 -8.06
C LYS A 199 28.82 12.30 -7.64
N ALA A 200 28.32 11.84 -6.50
CA ALA A 200 28.45 10.46 -6.05
C ALA A 200 27.20 9.66 -6.42
N HIS A 201 27.42 8.41 -6.86
CA HIS A 201 26.38 7.41 -7.14
C HIS A 201 25.31 7.87 -8.14
N MET A 202 25.73 8.38 -9.30
CA MET A 202 24.81 8.97 -10.30
C MET A 202 23.73 7.99 -10.79
N SER A 203 24.00 6.67 -10.73
CA SER A 203 23.12 5.59 -11.16
C SER A 203 22.26 4.95 -10.04
N GLU A 204 22.38 5.40 -8.79
CA GLU A 204 21.75 4.75 -7.63
C GLU A 204 20.22 4.66 -7.75
N ASN A 205 19.56 5.75 -8.14
CA ASN A 205 18.11 5.78 -8.34
C ASN A 205 17.65 4.79 -9.43
N ILE A 206 18.49 4.54 -10.44
CA ILE A 206 18.22 3.57 -11.51
C ILE A 206 18.30 2.15 -10.94
N SER A 207 19.30 1.88 -10.11
CA SER A 207 19.47 0.60 -9.42
C SER A 207 18.30 0.29 -8.47
N LEU A 208 17.77 1.30 -7.78
CA LEU A 208 16.56 1.18 -6.96
C LEU A 208 15.32 0.85 -7.82
N LEU A 209 15.12 1.53 -8.95
CA LEU A 209 14.03 1.23 -9.88
C LEU A 209 14.13 -0.21 -10.41
N ILE A 210 15.33 -0.65 -10.83
CA ILE A 210 15.58 -2.03 -11.27
C ILE A 210 15.20 -3.02 -10.17
N SER A 211 15.60 -2.75 -8.92
CA SER A 211 15.31 -3.62 -7.78
C SER A 211 13.81 -3.71 -7.51
N MET A 212 13.05 -2.62 -7.65
CA MET A 212 11.59 -2.66 -7.54
C MET A 212 10.95 -3.47 -8.67
N LEU A 213 11.39 -3.27 -9.93
CA LEU A 213 10.87 -3.98 -11.09
C LEU A 213 11.14 -5.49 -11.01
N LYS A 214 12.33 -5.90 -10.54
CA LYS A 214 12.67 -7.33 -10.34
C LYS A 214 11.69 -8.05 -9.42
N LYS A 215 11.18 -7.40 -8.38
CA LYS A 215 10.18 -8.00 -7.47
C LYS A 215 8.92 -8.43 -8.23
N ARG A 216 8.61 -7.80 -9.37
CA ARG A 216 7.45 -8.11 -10.21
C ARG A 216 7.67 -9.32 -11.12
N CYS A 217 8.92 -9.77 -11.29
CA CYS A 217 9.27 -10.94 -12.10
C CYS A 217 9.37 -12.19 -11.20
N SER A 218 8.26 -12.57 -10.55
CA SER A 218 8.24 -13.78 -9.73
C SER A 218 8.35 -15.02 -10.64
N PRO A 219 9.25 -15.98 -10.34
CA PRO A 219 9.40 -17.18 -11.15
C PRO A 219 8.21 -18.15 -11.04
N ASP A 220 7.36 -17.98 -10.02
CA ASP A 220 6.24 -18.88 -9.72
C ASP A 220 4.96 -18.52 -10.48
N VAL A 221 5.00 -17.53 -11.35
CA VAL A 221 3.83 -17.06 -12.11
C VAL A 221 4.18 -16.92 -13.58
N ASP A 222 3.16 -17.01 -14.43
CA ASP A 222 3.32 -16.84 -15.88
C ASP A 222 3.91 -15.46 -16.22
N ALA A 223 5.06 -15.46 -16.89
CA ALA A 223 5.81 -14.26 -17.25
C ALA A 223 5.17 -13.49 -18.41
N ASP A 224 4.28 -14.09 -19.19
CA ASP A 224 3.67 -13.46 -20.36
C ASP A 224 2.32 -12.79 -20.06
N VAL A 225 1.78 -13.03 -18.86
CA VAL A 225 0.58 -12.34 -18.38
C VAL A 225 0.89 -10.89 -18.03
N ARG A 226 0.12 -9.97 -18.62
CA ARG A 226 0.19 -8.53 -18.34
C ARG A 226 -0.29 -8.24 -16.91
N GLN A 227 0.54 -7.54 -16.16
CA GLN A 227 0.31 -7.32 -14.74
C GLN A 227 -0.56 -6.10 -14.48
N ARG A 228 -1.25 -6.07 -13.34
CA ARG A 228 -1.90 -4.85 -12.83
C ARG A 228 -0.86 -3.92 -12.20
N GLN A 229 -1.14 -2.62 -12.10
CA GLN A 229 -0.20 -1.62 -11.60
C GLN A 229 -0.76 -0.76 -10.47
N SER A 230 0.07 -0.61 -9.43
CA SER A 230 -0.02 0.51 -8.50
C SER A 230 0.45 1.80 -9.18
N PRO A 231 0.24 2.97 -8.55
CA PRO A 231 1.01 4.16 -8.88
C PRO A 231 2.50 3.86 -9.06
N LEU A 232 3.08 4.45 -10.10
CA LEU A 232 4.51 4.40 -10.39
C LEU A 232 5.21 5.72 -10.01
N LEU A 233 4.43 6.80 -9.91
CA LEU A 233 4.86 8.09 -9.37
C LEU A 233 3.73 8.65 -8.50
N VAL A 234 4.11 9.26 -7.38
CA VAL A 234 3.20 10.01 -6.50
C VAL A 234 3.84 11.36 -6.25
N GLY A 235 3.04 12.42 -6.22
CA GLY A 235 3.54 13.74 -5.85
C GLY A 235 2.45 14.66 -5.37
N SER A 236 2.86 15.87 -4.97
CA SER A 236 1.96 16.96 -4.64
C SER A 236 2.33 18.22 -5.44
N SER A 237 1.37 19.11 -5.62
CA SER A 237 1.57 20.37 -6.31
C SER A 237 0.69 21.47 -5.72
N GLY A 238 1.20 22.70 -5.70
CA GLY A 238 0.38 23.90 -5.44
C GLY A 238 -0.54 24.27 -6.61
N SER A 239 -0.24 23.77 -7.80
CA SER A 239 -1.04 23.92 -9.01
C SER A 239 -1.08 22.60 -9.77
N MET A 240 -2.22 21.93 -9.71
CA MET A 240 -2.42 20.67 -10.42
C MET A 240 -2.37 20.86 -11.93
N ALA A 241 -2.99 21.91 -12.46
CA ALA A 241 -2.95 22.28 -13.88
C ALA A 241 -1.53 22.33 -14.45
N ARG A 242 -0.61 23.04 -13.79
CA ARG A 242 0.80 23.10 -14.23
C ARG A 242 1.46 21.73 -14.17
N ARG A 243 1.19 20.95 -13.12
CA ARG A 243 1.79 19.64 -12.95
C ARG A 243 1.30 18.62 -13.97
N VAL A 244 0.07 18.77 -14.46
CA VAL A 244 -0.43 18.00 -15.60
C VAL A 244 0.44 18.24 -16.82
N GLU A 245 0.71 19.51 -17.14
CA GLU A 245 1.54 19.88 -18.30
C GLU A 245 2.98 19.37 -18.17
N ASP A 246 3.56 19.40 -16.96
CA ASP A 246 4.91 18.89 -16.70
C ASP A 246 5.05 17.41 -17.05
N HIS A 247 3.99 16.62 -16.85
CA HIS A 247 4.00 15.17 -17.07
C HIS A 247 3.40 14.76 -18.41
N LYS A 248 2.73 15.67 -19.12
CA LYS A 248 2.21 15.43 -20.47
C LYS A 248 3.36 15.13 -21.45
N ASN A 249 3.04 14.26 -22.41
CA ASN A 249 4.00 13.71 -23.36
C ASN A 249 4.81 14.79 -24.11
N GLY A 250 6.12 14.55 -24.21
CA GLY A 250 7.05 15.30 -25.08
C GLY A 250 8.02 16.23 -24.36
N SER A 251 7.70 16.70 -23.15
CA SER A 251 8.62 17.56 -22.38
C SER A 251 9.25 16.79 -21.22
N LEU A 252 8.44 16.24 -20.30
CA LEU A 252 8.87 15.67 -19.01
C LEU A 252 9.88 16.55 -18.25
N VAL A 253 9.98 17.84 -18.59
CA VAL A 253 10.99 18.77 -18.04
C VAL A 253 10.72 19.02 -16.55
N GLY A 254 9.46 19.00 -16.14
CA GLY A 254 9.06 19.13 -14.74
C GLY A 254 8.90 17.81 -13.99
N SER A 255 9.14 16.67 -14.65
CA SER A 255 9.04 15.34 -14.05
C SER A 255 10.36 14.92 -13.39
N PRO A 256 10.32 14.04 -12.36
CA PRO A 256 11.53 13.44 -11.82
C PRO A 256 12.35 12.73 -12.92
N PRO A 257 13.70 12.83 -12.94
CA PRO A 257 14.53 12.21 -13.97
C PRO A 257 14.27 10.71 -14.15
N ILE A 258 14.06 9.97 -13.06
CA ILE A 258 13.77 8.54 -13.10
C ILE A 258 12.45 8.20 -13.80
N TRP A 259 11.46 9.10 -13.71
CA TRP A 259 10.20 8.97 -14.46
C TRP A 259 10.46 9.16 -15.95
N GLY A 260 11.24 10.17 -16.32
CA GLY A 260 11.66 10.41 -17.70
C GLY A 260 12.38 9.21 -18.30
N LEU A 261 13.34 8.64 -17.56
CA LEU A 261 14.07 7.44 -17.96
C LEU A 261 13.12 6.25 -18.22
N LEU A 262 12.22 5.97 -17.27
CA LEU A 262 11.24 4.89 -17.40
C LEU A 262 10.40 5.05 -18.67
N VAL A 263 9.85 6.24 -18.92
CA VAL A 263 9.03 6.54 -20.09
C VAL A 263 9.85 6.45 -21.39
N SER A 264 11.09 6.95 -21.41
CA SER A 264 12.01 6.82 -22.55
C SER A 264 12.27 5.36 -22.92
N CYS A 265 12.60 4.50 -21.94
CA CYS A 265 12.84 3.07 -22.19
C CYS A 265 11.59 2.37 -22.72
N LEU A 266 10.41 2.70 -22.19
CA LEU A 266 9.15 2.14 -22.66
C LEU A 266 8.83 2.54 -24.09
N ARG A 267 9.15 3.77 -24.50
CA ARG A 267 8.95 4.24 -25.87
C ARG A 267 9.84 3.51 -26.87
N ILE A 268 11.07 3.15 -26.49
CA ILE A 268 11.96 2.31 -27.30
C ILE A 268 11.42 0.89 -27.41
N MET A 269 10.97 0.33 -26.28
CA MET A 269 10.52 -1.07 -26.21
C MET A 269 9.17 -1.29 -26.91
N LEU A 270 8.27 -0.30 -26.86
CA LEU A 270 6.87 -0.43 -27.30
C LEU A 270 6.45 0.69 -28.29
N PRO A 271 7.17 0.93 -29.39
CA PRO A 271 7.00 2.12 -30.23
C PRO A 271 5.59 2.26 -30.83
N ALA A 272 4.94 1.14 -31.17
CA ALA A 272 3.59 1.13 -31.72
C ALA A 272 2.47 1.24 -30.66
N SER A 273 2.74 0.80 -29.42
CA SER A 273 1.73 0.76 -28.35
C SER A 273 1.82 1.95 -27.39
N PHE A 274 2.91 2.71 -27.46
CA PHE A 274 3.22 3.85 -26.62
C PHE A 274 3.07 5.18 -27.40
N SER A 275 2.02 5.29 -28.21
CA SER A 275 1.66 6.52 -28.91
C SER A 275 0.81 7.41 -28.00
N ASP A 276 1.36 8.59 -27.67
CA ASP A 276 0.74 9.80 -27.09
C ASP A 276 -0.14 9.70 -25.83
N GLY A 277 -0.34 8.52 -25.24
CA GLY A 277 -1.24 8.32 -24.09
C GLY A 277 -0.55 7.95 -22.78
N SER A 278 0.15 8.89 -22.13
CA SER A 278 0.38 8.77 -20.68
C SER A 278 -0.83 9.39 -19.97
N THR A 279 -1.76 8.56 -19.51
CA THR A 279 -2.92 9.07 -18.77
C THR A 279 -2.49 9.34 -17.33
N HIS A 280 -2.47 10.61 -16.96
CA HIS A 280 -2.23 11.06 -15.59
C HIS A 280 -3.55 11.13 -14.87
N VAL A 281 -3.60 10.66 -13.62
CA VAL A 281 -4.83 10.73 -12.84
C VAL A 281 -4.62 11.59 -11.58
N PHE A 282 -5.42 12.64 -11.46
CA PHE A 282 -5.32 13.63 -10.41
C PHE A 282 -6.42 13.42 -9.39
N VAL A 283 -6.04 13.14 -8.14
CA VAL A 283 -7.00 12.98 -7.05
C VAL A 283 -7.06 14.31 -6.30
N ASN A 284 -8.12 15.08 -6.54
CA ASN A 284 -8.40 16.27 -5.76
C ASN A 284 -9.85 16.25 -5.32
N THR A 285 -10.10 15.78 -4.11
CA THR A 285 -11.36 15.97 -3.38
C THR A 285 -11.14 15.71 -1.89
N PRO A 286 -11.83 16.43 -0.99
CA PRO A 286 -11.65 16.29 0.45
C PRO A 286 -12.50 15.14 0.97
N TRP A 287 -12.07 13.90 0.72
CA TRP A 287 -12.58 12.71 1.43
C TRP A 287 -12.39 12.82 2.93
N THR A 288 -11.53 13.75 3.37
CA THR A 288 -11.23 14.03 4.78
C THR A 288 -12.50 14.15 5.63
N LEU A 289 -13.51 14.91 5.20
CA LEU A 289 -14.74 15.08 6.00
C LEU A 289 -15.58 13.80 6.02
N GLU A 290 -15.72 13.10 4.90
CA GLU A 290 -16.45 11.83 4.82
C GLU A 290 -15.73 10.73 5.63
N ASN A 291 -14.41 10.62 5.51
CA ASN A 291 -13.58 9.68 6.25
C ASN A 291 -13.56 9.98 7.74
N ILE A 292 -13.54 11.26 8.13
CA ILE A 292 -13.71 11.68 9.52
C ILE A 292 -15.09 11.26 10.01
N GLN A 293 -16.16 11.54 9.25
CA GLN A 293 -17.52 11.17 9.63
C GLN A 293 -17.68 9.65 9.77
N GLN A 294 -17.25 8.87 8.79
CA GLN A 294 -17.26 7.40 8.87
C GLN A 294 -16.44 6.88 10.06
N SER A 295 -15.32 7.52 10.37
CA SER A 295 -14.51 7.17 11.55
C SER A 295 -15.22 7.50 12.85
N LEU A 296 -15.95 8.62 12.91
CA LEU A 296 -16.79 9.00 14.05
C LEU A 296 -17.97 8.03 14.22
N ASP A 297 -18.67 7.70 13.13
CA ASP A 297 -19.81 6.79 13.12
C ASP A 297 -19.40 5.38 13.57
N ALA A 298 -18.27 4.88 13.06
CA ALA A 298 -17.72 3.58 13.47
C ALA A 298 -17.30 3.57 14.95
N ARG A 299 -16.75 4.68 15.46
CA ARG A 299 -16.45 4.83 16.90
C ARG A 299 -17.72 4.86 17.74
N GLN A 300 -18.76 5.56 17.27
CA GLN A 300 -20.05 5.60 17.94
C GLN A 300 -20.69 4.21 18.00
N LEU A 301 -20.76 3.50 16.87
CA LEU A 301 -21.28 2.14 16.81
C LEU A 301 -20.56 1.19 17.77
N ARG A 302 -19.24 1.34 17.92
CA ARG A 302 -18.45 0.56 18.90
C ARG A 302 -18.76 0.96 20.33
N ALA A 303 -18.88 2.25 20.62
CA ALA A 303 -19.27 2.73 21.93
C ALA A 303 -20.67 2.20 22.31
N ASP A 304 -21.59 2.14 21.36
CA ASP A 304 -22.93 1.61 21.53
C ASP A 304 -22.89 0.10 21.79
N ARG A 305 -22.15 -0.67 20.98
CA ARG A 305 -21.94 -2.11 21.20
C ARG A 305 -21.28 -2.42 22.55
N ALA A 306 -20.25 -1.67 22.94
CA ALA A 306 -19.61 -1.82 24.24
C ALA A 306 -20.55 -1.46 25.40
N SER A 307 -21.44 -0.48 25.21
CA SER A 307 -22.44 -0.12 26.19
C SER A 307 -23.56 -1.16 26.30
N ALA A 308 -23.97 -1.76 25.17
CA ALA A 308 -24.89 -2.90 25.14
C ALA A 308 -24.29 -4.12 25.86
N ARG A 309 -23.03 -4.48 25.56
CA ARG A 309 -22.35 -5.60 26.23
C ARG A 309 -22.17 -5.39 27.73
N ARG A 310 -21.91 -4.14 28.17
CA ARG A 310 -21.87 -3.80 29.60
C ARG A 310 -23.23 -3.92 30.27
N ARG A 311 -24.32 -3.64 29.55
CA ARG A 311 -25.68 -3.83 30.06
C ARG A 311 -26.01 -5.31 30.22
N GLU A 312 -25.74 -6.12 29.19
CA GLU A 312 -25.91 -7.58 29.23
C GLU A 312 -25.13 -8.21 30.38
N MET A 313 -23.84 -7.88 30.53
CA MET A 313 -23.03 -8.37 31.65
C MET A 313 -23.55 -7.93 33.03
N ARG A 314 -24.20 -6.77 33.11
CA ARG A 314 -24.82 -6.29 34.35
C ARG A 314 -26.10 -7.07 34.66
N GLU A 315 -26.89 -7.39 33.65
CA GLU A 315 -28.08 -8.24 33.78
C GLU A 315 -27.69 -9.66 34.22
N GLU A 316 -26.70 -10.28 33.57
CA GLU A 316 -26.13 -11.57 33.98
C GLU A 316 -25.63 -11.56 35.43
N LEU A 317 -24.98 -10.47 35.87
CA LEU A 317 -24.51 -10.32 37.25
C LEU A 317 -25.67 -10.20 38.24
N ILE A 318 -26.73 -9.47 37.89
CA ILE A 318 -27.92 -9.34 38.74
C ILE A 318 -28.60 -10.69 38.89
N GLU A 319 -28.82 -11.42 37.79
CA GLU A 319 -29.38 -12.77 37.80
C GLU A 319 -28.53 -13.72 38.66
N GLY A 320 -27.20 -13.62 38.56
CA GLY A 320 -26.27 -14.39 39.39
C GLY A 320 -26.36 -14.05 40.88
N ILE A 321 -26.56 -12.78 41.24
CA ILE A 321 -26.76 -12.35 42.63
C ILE A 321 -28.08 -12.89 43.16
N GLU A 322 -29.17 -12.76 42.41
CA GLU A 322 -30.50 -13.26 42.81
C GLU A 322 -30.49 -14.79 43.01
N ALA A 323 -29.82 -15.53 42.12
CA ALA A 323 -29.64 -16.97 42.25
C ALA A 323 -28.82 -17.33 43.51
N LEU A 324 -27.76 -16.57 43.80
CA LEU A 324 -26.94 -16.77 45.01
C LEU A 324 -27.74 -16.48 46.28
N GLU A 325 -28.53 -15.40 46.30
CA GLU A 325 -29.40 -15.03 47.42
C GLU A 325 -30.44 -16.12 47.69
N SER A 326 -31.06 -16.66 46.62
CA SER A 326 -31.98 -17.80 46.72
C SER A 326 -31.29 -19.03 47.32
N ALA A 327 -30.09 -19.38 46.83
CA ALA A 327 -29.32 -20.53 47.34
C ALA A 327 -28.90 -20.35 48.81
N VAL A 328 -28.55 -19.12 49.22
CA VAL A 328 -28.24 -18.80 50.61
C VAL A 328 -29.48 -18.98 51.49
N GLU A 329 -30.66 -18.58 51.03
CA GLU A 329 -31.89 -18.74 51.79
C GLU A 329 -32.32 -20.21 51.91
N GLU A 330 -32.17 -21.00 50.84
CA GLU A 330 -32.33 -22.46 50.88
C GLU A 330 -31.39 -23.10 51.90
N LEU A 331 -30.10 -22.74 51.87
CA LEU A 331 -29.09 -23.25 52.81
C LEU A 331 -29.46 -22.93 54.26
N LYS A 332 -29.92 -21.71 54.55
CA LYS A 332 -30.39 -21.33 55.89
C LYS A 332 -31.56 -22.20 56.35
N ASN A 333 -32.51 -22.49 55.46
CA ASN A 333 -33.64 -23.35 55.77
C ASN A 333 -33.18 -24.79 56.05
N THR A 334 -32.29 -25.35 55.24
CA THR A 334 -31.69 -26.67 55.49
C THR A 334 -30.92 -26.71 56.82
N CYS A 335 -30.20 -25.64 57.18
CA CYS A 335 -29.53 -25.55 58.48
C CYS A 335 -30.53 -25.58 59.64
N LYS A 336 -31.67 -24.86 59.54
CA LYS A 336 -32.73 -24.90 60.56
C LYS A 336 -33.30 -26.32 60.71
N GLU A 337 -33.63 -26.98 59.61
CA GLU A 337 -34.14 -28.36 59.62
C GLU A 337 -33.15 -29.34 60.26
N LEU A 338 -31.85 -29.19 59.95
CA LEU A 338 -30.79 -29.99 60.54
C LEU A 338 -30.68 -29.77 62.06
N ASP A 339 -30.79 -28.52 62.52
CA ASP A 339 -30.74 -28.20 63.95
C ASP A 339 -31.97 -28.74 64.70
N GLU A 340 -33.16 -28.68 64.11
CA GLU A 340 -34.36 -29.33 64.64
C GLU A 340 -34.21 -30.86 64.71
N ALA A 341 -33.67 -31.48 63.67
CA ALA A 341 -33.41 -32.93 63.63
C ALA A 341 -32.39 -33.34 64.69
N LYS A 342 -31.30 -32.56 64.87
CA LYS A 342 -30.32 -32.77 65.95
C LYS A 342 -30.96 -32.65 67.34
N ALA A 343 -31.87 -31.69 67.54
CA ALA A 343 -32.57 -31.53 68.81
C ALA A 343 -33.46 -32.76 69.13
N LYS A 344 -34.23 -33.24 68.14
CA LYS A 344 -35.04 -34.48 68.27
C LYS A 344 -34.17 -35.70 68.57
N TYR A 345 -33.04 -35.84 67.86
CA TYR A 345 -32.11 -36.95 68.10
C TYR A 345 -31.54 -36.92 69.52
N LYS A 346 -31.16 -35.74 70.05
CA LYS A 346 -30.69 -35.60 71.43
C LYS A 346 -31.73 -36.05 72.45
N GLU A 347 -33.00 -35.70 72.29
CA GLU A 347 -34.08 -36.17 73.17
C GLU A 347 -34.28 -37.69 73.07
N LEU A 348 -34.27 -38.27 71.85
CA LEU A 348 -34.36 -39.72 71.67
C LEU A 348 -33.21 -40.48 72.34
N VAL A 349 -31.98 -39.96 72.21
CA VAL A 349 -30.81 -40.56 72.88
C VAL A 349 -30.95 -40.49 74.40
N LYS A 350 -31.43 -39.37 74.94
CA LYS A 350 -31.68 -39.20 76.38
C LYS A 350 -32.74 -40.19 76.89
N ASP A 351 -33.86 -40.35 76.17
CA ASP A 351 -34.91 -41.32 76.50
C ASP A 351 -34.41 -42.76 76.44
N ALA A 352 -33.68 -43.12 75.39
CA ALA A 352 -33.08 -44.45 75.25
C ALA A 352 -32.09 -44.75 76.38
N THR A 353 -31.26 -43.77 76.75
CA THR A 353 -30.30 -43.88 77.86
C THR A 353 -31.03 -44.08 79.19
N ALA A 354 -32.13 -43.34 79.44
CA ALA A 354 -32.95 -43.51 80.63
C ALA A 354 -33.65 -44.88 80.68
N MET A 355 -34.12 -45.40 79.53
CA MET A 355 -34.69 -46.75 79.44
C MET A 355 -33.65 -47.84 79.73
N LEU A 356 -32.43 -47.69 79.23
CA LEU A 356 -31.33 -48.61 79.50
C LEU A 356 -30.95 -48.61 80.98
N ALA A 357 -30.86 -47.44 81.62
CA ALA A 357 -30.60 -47.33 83.05
C ALA A 357 -31.67 -48.04 83.90
N ARG A 358 -32.96 -47.92 83.53
CA ARG A 358 -34.07 -48.64 84.18
C ARG A 358 -34.03 -50.16 84.01
N ARG A 359 -33.31 -50.69 83.02
CA ARG A 359 -33.15 -52.14 82.82
C ARG A 359 -31.97 -52.73 83.59
N GLN A 360 -31.04 -51.89 84.05
CA GLN A 360 -29.80 -52.33 84.71
C GLN A 360 -29.82 -52.19 86.24
N GLY A 361 -30.73 -51.36 86.79
CA GLY A 361 -31.03 -51.32 88.23
C GLY A 361 -32.32 -52.06 88.52
#